data_AF-A0A1Y1VKN9-F1
#
_entry.id   AF-A0A1Y1VKN9-F1
#
_cell.length_a   1.000
_cell.length_b   1.000
_cell.length_c   1.000
_cell.angle_alpha   90.00
_cell.angle_beta   90.00
_cell.angle_gamma   90.00
#
_symmetry.space_group_name_H-M   'P 1'
#
loop_
_entity.id
_entity.type
_entity.pdbx_description
1 polymer ?
#
loop_
_entity_poly.entity_id
_entity_poly.type
_entity_poly.pdbx_seq_one_letter_code
_entity_poly.pdbx_strand_id
1 'polypeptide(L)'
;MVSSSAAGTLYGVAKKANIHMVAIDYNNVNAIRSFDYILQSDAIPHKTVINLSFGNNEYSKVEDDKLTDLINKGYIIIVAAGNDFKNCCAPKTSKKFNSFAGYRKAITVGAILSELRTNGYQSSSYTNYGDCISKIEKGKTNLSITGSGTSSAAPLVAGVVATIMSEHPDIEFDNELMRKYLIDMSIKGAIHGLKDNTPNRFVNNGKRTLYYPNIIDRQCGTKNKVTCSDGCCTKDGECIPFENNPGDKCFIENGCQSEFGYCTSKEKSIKDCEKELKENKKCFVNISLDDEKEIFKIIEDDVDECDDEINSYNDCFIESLNDIDFDDEDGYTRKYAIRRCNAVKSDKCKNIYENPKEALLENPSCNIVNKVNPFDAYTKFGEETFKNTLSYLEDFNKKCEKILKNPVQQCNKELENYKECYTALSEKYFR
;
A
#
# COMPACT_ATOMS: atom_id res chain seq x y z
N MET A 1 -16.83 -12.43 9.24
CA MET A 1 -15.79 -11.43 8.90
C MET A 1 -16.41 -10.14 8.40
N VAL A 2 -16.86 -10.05 7.14
CA VAL A 2 -17.39 -8.84 6.46
C VAL A 2 -18.18 -7.88 7.35
N SER A 3 -19.30 -8.31 7.94
CA SER A 3 -20.14 -7.46 8.80
C SER A 3 -19.42 -6.92 10.05
N SER A 4 -18.47 -7.71 10.60
CA SER A 4 -17.66 -7.32 11.76
C SER A 4 -16.67 -6.22 11.40
N SER A 5 -16.03 -6.31 10.23
CA SER A 5 -15.12 -5.28 9.71
C SER A 5 -15.83 -3.97 9.38
N ALA A 6 -17.08 -4.03 8.91
CA ALA A 6 -17.88 -2.84 8.65
C ALA A 6 -18.33 -2.13 9.94
N ALA A 7 -19.00 -2.86 10.84
CA ALA A 7 -19.75 -2.27 11.96
C ALA A 7 -19.73 -3.09 13.26
N GLY A 8 -18.87 -4.10 13.39
CA GLY A 8 -18.69 -4.85 14.64
C GLY A 8 -18.20 -3.96 15.79
N THR A 9 -18.65 -4.23 17.01
CA THR A 9 -18.32 -3.41 18.20
C THR A 9 -16.81 -3.38 18.51
N LEU A 10 -16.11 -4.49 18.31
CA LEU A 10 -14.66 -4.60 18.50
C LEU A 10 -13.87 -4.09 17.30
N TYR A 11 -14.17 -4.61 16.11
CA TYR A 11 -13.31 -4.49 14.92
C TYR A 11 -13.90 -3.64 13.78
N GLY A 12 -15.12 -3.13 13.94
CA GLY A 12 -15.81 -2.36 12.92
C GLY A 12 -15.32 -0.92 12.83
N VAL A 13 -15.31 -0.38 11.62
CA VAL A 13 -15.11 1.05 11.38
C VAL A 13 -16.31 1.85 11.92
N ALA A 14 -17.53 1.45 11.58
CA ALA A 14 -18.78 2.08 12.02
C ALA A 14 -19.42 1.36 13.22
N LYS A 15 -18.76 1.38 14.39
CA LYS A 15 -19.14 0.62 15.60
C LYS A 15 -20.57 0.84 16.16
N LYS A 16 -21.30 1.82 15.66
CA LYS A 16 -22.68 2.17 16.04
C LYS A 16 -23.70 2.00 14.90
N ALA A 17 -23.28 1.54 13.72
CA ALA A 17 -24.19 1.31 12.61
C ALA A 17 -25.02 0.04 12.80
N ASN A 18 -26.27 0.06 12.34
CA ASN A 18 -27.13 -1.11 12.33
C ASN A 18 -26.65 -2.09 11.25
N ILE A 19 -26.60 -3.38 11.57
CA ILE A 19 -26.22 -4.44 10.64
C ILE A 19 -27.45 -5.24 10.25
N HIS A 20 -27.79 -5.21 8.96
CA HIS A 20 -28.81 -6.06 8.36
C HIS A 20 -28.12 -7.15 7.53
N MET A 21 -28.25 -8.41 7.94
CA MET A 21 -27.65 -9.54 7.22
C MET A 21 -28.65 -10.13 6.23
N VAL A 22 -28.32 -10.06 4.94
CA VAL A 22 -29.05 -10.77 3.88
C VAL A 22 -28.18 -11.93 3.42
N ALA A 23 -28.53 -13.14 3.83
CA ALA A 23 -27.82 -14.35 3.45
C ALA A 23 -28.25 -14.80 2.05
N ILE A 24 -27.27 -15.11 1.21
CA ILE A 24 -27.44 -15.72 -0.12
C ILE A 24 -26.49 -16.92 -0.24
N ASP A 25 -26.82 -17.86 -1.11
CA ASP A 25 -25.82 -18.75 -1.70
C ASP A 25 -25.12 -18.04 -2.88
N TYR A 26 -24.10 -18.66 -3.46
CA TYR A 26 -23.39 -18.11 -4.62
C TYR A 26 -24.16 -18.28 -5.95
N ASN A 27 -25.50 -18.37 -5.90
CA ASN A 27 -26.35 -18.47 -7.07
C ASN A 27 -26.88 -17.08 -7.49
N ASN A 28 -26.60 -16.68 -8.74
CA ASN A 28 -27.05 -15.39 -9.28
C ASN A 28 -28.57 -15.15 -9.15
N VAL A 29 -29.41 -16.19 -9.19
CA VAL A 29 -30.87 -16.05 -9.03
C VAL A 29 -31.23 -15.61 -7.61
N ASN A 30 -30.52 -16.12 -6.60
CA ASN A 30 -30.76 -15.75 -5.21
C ASN A 30 -30.11 -14.40 -4.87
N ALA A 31 -28.98 -14.05 -5.49
CA ALA A 31 -28.44 -12.68 -5.44
C ALA A 31 -29.46 -11.65 -5.97
N ILE A 32 -30.07 -11.89 -7.14
CA ILE A 32 -31.12 -11.03 -7.72
C ILE A 32 -32.33 -10.92 -6.79
N ARG A 33 -32.83 -12.05 -6.24
CA ARG A 33 -33.92 -12.04 -5.24
C ARG A 33 -33.58 -11.25 -3.97
N SER A 34 -32.30 -11.26 -3.56
CA SER A 34 -31.85 -10.50 -2.40
C SER A 34 -31.92 -8.99 -2.63
N PHE A 35 -31.68 -8.54 -3.87
CA PHE A 35 -31.86 -7.13 -4.26
C PHE A 35 -33.34 -6.73 -4.26
N ASP A 36 -34.23 -7.58 -4.76
CA ASP A 36 -35.68 -7.34 -4.67
C ASP A 36 -36.18 -7.28 -3.21
N TYR A 37 -35.68 -8.18 -2.35
CA TYR A 37 -35.97 -8.14 -0.92
C TYR A 37 -35.51 -6.81 -0.27
N ILE A 38 -34.30 -6.33 -0.59
CA ILE A 38 -33.80 -5.06 -0.05
C ILE A 38 -34.63 -3.87 -0.58
N LEU A 39 -34.99 -3.84 -1.86
CA LEU A 39 -35.85 -2.80 -2.46
C LEU A 39 -37.24 -2.70 -1.82
N GLN A 40 -37.77 -3.82 -1.33
CA GLN A 40 -39.08 -3.94 -0.68
C GLN A 40 -39.03 -3.82 0.84
N SER A 41 -37.84 -3.77 1.44
CA SER A 41 -37.64 -3.64 2.88
C SER A 41 -37.76 -2.19 3.37
N ASP A 42 -37.88 -2.01 4.68
CA ASP A 42 -37.90 -0.70 5.36
C ASP A 42 -36.50 -0.01 5.40
N ALA A 43 -35.58 -0.39 4.51
CA ALA A 43 -34.26 0.22 4.39
C ALA A 43 -34.38 1.69 3.92
N ILE A 44 -33.76 2.59 4.68
CA ILE A 44 -33.94 4.05 4.54
C ILE A 44 -33.09 4.58 3.37
N PRO A 45 -33.72 5.22 2.35
CA PRO A 45 -33.02 5.94 1.29
C PRO A 45 -32.01 6.96 1.84
N HIS A 46 -30.88 7.13 1.14
CA HIS A 46 -29.79 8.05 1.49
C HIS A 46 -29.18 7.83 2.88
N LYS A 47 -29.54 6.74 3.59
CA LYS A 47 -29.02 6.33 4.90
C LYS A 47 -28.67 4.83 4.98
N THR A 48 -28.74 4.12 3.85
CA THR A 48 -28.42 2.68 3.73
C THR A 48 -27.18 2.46 2.86
N VAL A 49 -26.26 1.63 3.35
CA VAL A 49 -25.07 1.17 2.63
C VAL A 49 -25.17 -0.33 2.39
N ILE A 50 -25.09 -0.76 1.13
CA ILE A 50 -25.12 -2.16 0.71
C ILE A 50 -23.72 -2.57 0.32
N ASN A 51 -23.14 -3.53 1.04
CA ASN A 51 -21.82 -4.06 0.76
C ASN A 51 -21.92 -5.43 0.06
N LEU A 52 -21.44 -5.51 -1.18
CA LEU A 52 -21.40 -6.72 -2.01
C LEU A 52 -19.96 -7.24 -2.08
N SER A 53 -19.62 -8.17 -1.18
CA SER A 53 -18.28 -8.80 -1.10
C SER A 53 -18.17 -10.09 -1.93
N PHE A 54 -18.93 -10.18 -3.03
CA PHE A 54 -18.96 -11.30 -3.98
C PHE A 54 -19.10 -10.73 -5.40
N GLY A 55 -18.91 -11.58 -6.41
CA GLY A 55 -19.09 -11.23 -7.82
C GLY A 55 -18.90 -12.45 -8.71
N ASN A 56 -19.26 -12.32 -9.99
CA ASN A 56 -19.07 -13.34 -11.01
C ASN A 56 -18.27 -12.74 -12.20
N ASN A 57 -18.03 -13.52 -13.25
CA ASN A 57 -17.21 -13.11 -14.40
C ASN A 57 -18.01 -12.92 -15.71
N GLU A 58 -19.33 -12.84 -15.62
CA GLU A 58 -20.23 -12.75 -16.78
C GLU A 58 -21.14 -11.52 -16.68
N TYR A 59 -21.49 -10.92 -17.82
CA TYR A 59 -22.42 -9.79 -17.83
C TYR A 59 -23.86 -10.29 -17.69
N SER A 60 -24.54 -9.89 -16.61
CA SER A 60 -25.97 -10.11 -16.41
C SER A 60 -26.73 -8.78 -16.51
N LYS A 61 -27.57 -8.63 -17.55
CA LYS A 61 -28.43 -7.44 -17.68
C LYS A 61 -29.36 -7.28 -16.47
N VAL A 62 -29.88 -8.38 -15.92
CA VAL A 62 -30.80 -8.35 -14.78
C VAL A 62 -30.10 -7.87 -13.50
N GLU A 63 -28.84 -8.26 -13.30
CA GLU A 63 -28.01 -7.79 -12.18
C GLU A 63 -27.65 -6.31 -12.34
N ASP A 64 -27.33 -5.87 -13.57
CA ASP A 64 -27.06 -4.48 -13.94
C ASP A 64 -28.29 -3.55 -13.77
N ASP A 65 -29.46 -4.04 -14.17
CA ASP A 65 -30.76 -3.37 -13.96
C ASP A 65 -31.07 -3.26 -12.46
N LYS A 66 -30.95 -4.36 -11.69
CA LYS A 66 -31.22 -4.37 -10.24
C LYS A 66 -30.24 -3.49 -9.44
N LEU A 67 -28.98 -3.44 -9.85
CA LEU A 67 -28.02 -2.49 -9.29
C LEU A 67 -28.46 -1.04 -9.54
N THR A 68 -29.05 -0.76 -10.70
CA THR A 68 -29.62 0.56 -11.02
C THR A 68 -30.85 0.88 -10.15
N ASP A 69 -31.75 -0.09 -9.96
CA ASP A 69 -32.92 0.05 -9.07
C ASP A 69 -32.49 0.44 -7.63
N LEU A 70 -31.50 -0.27 -7.08
CA LEU A 70 -30.97 0.00 -5.72
C LEU A 70 -30.35 1.41 -5.60
N ILE A 71 -29.61 1.84 -6.63
CA ILE A 71 -29.00 3.17 -6.65
C ILE A 71 -30.07 4.26 -6.77
N ASN A 72 -31.06 4.08 -7.65
CA ASN A 72 -32.19 5.00 -7.83
C ASN A 72 -33.09 5.09 -6.58
N LYS A 73 -33.13 4.04 -5.76
CA LYS A 73 -33.78 4.02 -4.44
C LYS A 73 -33.00 4.82 -3.37
N GLY A 74 -31.81 5.33 -3.69
CA GLY A 74 -30.97 6.13 -2.81
C GLY A 74 -30.01 5.30 -1.95
N TYR A 75 -29.72 4.04 -2.29
CA TYR A 75 -28.80 3.21 -1.50
C TYR A 75 -27.36 3.32 -2.03
N ILE A 76 -26.39 3.49 -1.12
CA ILE A 76 -24.96 3.51 -1.48
C ILE A 76 -24.47 2.07 -1.66
N ILE A 77 -23.80 1.75 -2.78
CA ILE A 77 -23.37 0.39 -3.09
C ILE A 77 -21.84 0.29 -3.10
N ILE A 78 -21.29 -0.52 -2.20
CA ILE A 78 -19.85 -0.80 -2.10
C ILE A 78 -19.59 -2.22 -2.57
N VAL A 79 -18.63 -2.41 -3.49
CA VAL A 79 -18.43 -3.70 -4.17
C VAL A 79 -16.97 -4.10 -4.13
N ALA A 80 -16.69 -5.39 -3.96
CA ALA A 80 -15.34 -5.93 -4.02
C ALA A 80 -14.84 -5.96 -5.49
N ALA A 81 -13.59 -5.54 -5.73
CA ALA A 81 -13.02 -5.53 -7.08
C ALA A 81 -12.69 -6.93 -7.64
N GLY A 82 -12.56 -7.95 -6.77
CA GLY A 82 -12.17 -9.32 -7.11
C GLY A 82 -10.67 -9.61 -6.93
N ASN A 83 -10.33 -10.91 -6.93
CA ASN A 83 -9.04 -11.44 -6.46
C ASN A 83 -8.25 -12.19 -7.56
N ASP A 84 -8.48 -11.86 -8.84
CA ASP A 84 -7.92 -12.60 -9.99
C ASP A 84 -6.69 -11.92 -10.62
N PHE A 85 -6.17 -10.85 -10.02
CA PHE A 85 -5.16 -9.95 -10.59
C PHE A 85 -5.44 -9.58 -12.07
N LYS A 86 -6.68 -9.17 -12.37
CA LYS A 86 -7.13 -8.74 -13.70
C LYS A 86 -7.76 -7.36 -13.70
N ASN A 87 -7.95 -6.79 -14.89
CA ASN A 87 -8.70 -5.56 -15.06
C ASN A 87 -10.21 -5.83 -14.88
N CYS A 88 -10.78 -5.54 -13.70
CA CYS A 88 -12.20 -5.73 -13.40
C CYS A 88 -13.11 -4.69 -14.07
N CYS A 89 -12.52 -3.63 -14.61
CA CYS A 89 -13.21 -2.52 -15.28
C CYS A 89 -13.36 -2.76 -16.80
N ALA A 90 -13.03 -3.96 -17.27
CA ALA A 90 -13.18 -4.37 -18.67
C ALA A 90 -14.65 -4.23 -19.14
N PRO A 91 -14.89 -3.92 -20.44
CA PRO A 91 -16.24 -3.74 -20.96
C PRO A 91 -17.04 -5.05 -20.90
N LYS A 92 -18.37 -4.93 -20.86
CA LYS A 92 -19.33 -6.06 -20.77
C LYS A 92 -19.20 -7.17 -21.82
N THR A 93 -18.49 -6.92 -22.91
CA THR A 93 -18.18 -7.90 -23.97
C THR A 93 -16.89 -8.68 -23.74
N SER A 94 -16.11 -8.35 -22.70
CA SER A 94 -14.82 -8.95 -22.42
C SER A 94 -14.92 -10.18 -21.53
N LYS A 95 -14.11 -11.21 -21.84
CA LYS A 95 -13.89 -12.36 -20.93
C LYS A 95 -13.23 -11.99 -19.59
N LYS A 96 -12.74 -10.75 -19.46
CA LYS A 96 -12.21 -10.19 -18.20
C LYS A 96 -13.26 -9.41 -17.40
N PHE A 97 -14.51 -9.36 -17.87
CA PHE A 97 -15.60 -8.72 -17.13
C PHE A 97 -15.72 -9.31 -15.72
N ASN A 98 -16.18 -8.48 -14.79
CA ASN A 98 -16.40 -8.84 -13.40
C ASN A 98 -17.68 -8.13 -12.95
N SER A 99 -18.67 -8.86 -12.43
CA SER A 99 -19.95 -8.26 -12.04
C SER A 99 -19.78 -7.26 -10.91
N PHE A 100 -20.73 -6.32 -10.82
CA PHE A 100 -20.68 -5.13 -9.95
C PHE A 100 -19.58 -4.12 -10.31
N ALA A 101 -18.31 -4.51 -10.27
CA ALA A 101 -17.18 -3.66 -10.62
C ALA A 101 -17.26 -3.18 -12.09
N GLY A 102 -17.44 -4.12 -13.02
CA GLY A 102 -17.55 -3.87 -14.45
C GLY A 102 -18.84 -3.17 -14.88
N TYR A 103 -19.88 -3.16 -14.05
CA TYR A 103 -21.08 -2.33 -14.29
C TYR A 103 -20.78 -0.83 -14.14
N ARG A 104 -19.69 -0.45 -13.45
CA ARG A 104 -19.21 0.94 -13.25
C ARG A 104 -20.21 1.88 -12.57
N LYS A 105 -21.21 1.34 -11.85
CA LYS A 105 -22.25 2.10 -11.13
C LYS A 105 -22.00 2.21 -9.62
N ALA A 106 -21.31 1.23 -9.02
CA ALA A 106 -21.03 1.17 -7.60
C ALA A 106 -19.69 1.82 -7.22
N ILE A 107 -19.34 1.81 -5.93
CA ILE A 107 -18.02 2.18 -5.41
C ILE A 107 -17.17 0.90 -5.30
N THR A 108 -16.24 0.72 -6.23
CA THR A 108 -15.46 -0.52 -6.39
C THR A 108 -14.16 -0.51 -5.58
N VAL A 109 -14.00 -1.42 -4.62
CA VAL A 109 -12.91 -1.44 -3.64
C VAL A 109 -12.01 -2.67 -3.83
N GLY A 110 -10.71 -2.44 -4.03
CA GLY A 110 -9.67 -3.50 -4.05
C GLY A 110 -8.92 -3.62 -2.72
N ALA A 111 -7.84 -4.43 -2.68
CA ALA A 111 -7.08 -4.74 -1.45
C ALA A 111 -5.62 -4.23 -1.45
N ILE A 112 -5.11 -3.94 -0.24
CA ILE A 112 -3.69 -3.74 0.09
C ILE A 112 -3.25 -4.83 1.08
N LEU A 113 -1.94 -5.03 1.22
CA LEU A 113 -1.37 -5.80 2.31
C LEU A 113 -1.70 -5.14 3.67
N SER A 114 -1.83 -5.97 4.70
CA SER A 114 -2.03 -5.57 6.10
C SER A 114 -0.81 -4.87 6.69
N GLU A 115 0.39 -5.36 6.35
CA GLU A 115 1.64 -4.77 6.81
C GLU A 115 1.99 -3.49 6.05
N LEU A 116 2.61 -2.55 6.77
CA LEU A 116 3.40 -1.50 6.16
C LEU A 116 4.75 -2.12 5.76
N ARG A 117 5.05 -2.14 4.47
CA ARG A 117 6.40 -2.48 4.00
C ARG A 117 7.30 -1.24 4.10
N THR A 118 8.61 -1.40 3.93
CA THR A 118 9.61 -0.32 3.95
C THR A 118 9.23 0.86 3.03
N ASN A 119 8.58 0.57 1.90
CA ASN A 119 8.10 1.55 0.94
C ASN A 119 6.69 2.11 1.21
N GLY A 120 6.02 1.75 2.31
CA GLY A 120 4.67 2.23 2.66
C GLY A 120 3.55 1.21 2.44
N TYR A 121 2.35 1.68 2.06
CA TYR A 121 1.21 0.81 1.80
C TYR A 121 1.37 0.10 0.45
N GLN A 122 1.33 -1.23 0.44
CA GLN A 122 1.54 -2.03 -0.77
C GLN A 122 0.22 -2.66 -1.26
N SER A 123 -0.06 -2.57 -2.56
CA SER A 123 -1.20 -3.27 -3.18
C SER A 123 -1.05 -4.79 -3.04
N SER A 124 -2.13 -5.51 -2.70
CA SER A 124 -2.09 -6.98 -2.61
C SER A 124 -1.83 -7.59 -3.99
N SER A 125 -1.03 -8.66 -4.07
CA SER A 125 -0.71 -9.35 -5.33
C SER A 125 -1.94 -9.87 -6.09
N TYR A 126 -2.98 -10.31 -5.38
CA TYR A 126 -4.21 -10.85 -5.96
C TYR A 126 -5.24 -9.79 -6.39
N THR A 127 -5.13 -8.53 -5.96
CA THR A 127 -6.22 -7.55 -6.18
C THR A 127 -6.42 -7.26 -7.67
N ASN A 128 -7.68 -7.28 -8.11
CA ASN A 128 -8.04 -6.71 -9.40
C ASN A 128 -7.74 -5.20 -9.45
N TYR A 129 -7.56 -4.71 -10.67
CA TYR A 129 -7.11 -3.36 -11.02
C TYR A 129 -8.00 -2.72 -12.10
N GLY A 130 -7.81 -1.42 -12.39
CA GLY A 130 -8.53 -0.70 -13.43
C GLY A 130 -9.04 0.69 -13.02
N ASP A 131 -9.54 1.45 -14.00
CA ASP A 131 -9.93 2.86 -13.88
C ASP A 131 -11.24 3.10 -13.10
N CYS A 132 -12.14 2.12 -13.09
CA CYS A 132 -13.39 2.14 -12.32
C CYS A 132 -13.24 1.95 -10.80
N ILE A 133 -12.00 1.79 -10.32
CA ILE A 133 -11.69 1.46 -8.93
C ILE A 133 -11.59 2.71 -8.04
N SER A 134 -12.21 2.62 -6.86
CA SER A 134 -12.19 3.57 -5.73
C SER A 134 -11.63 2.87 -4.47
N LYS A 135 -10.31 2.98 -4.22
CA LYS A 135 -9.44 2.17 -3.31
C LYS A 135 -9.01 2.95 -2.03
N ILE A 136 -8.33 2.44 -0.97
CA ILE A 136 -8.49 1.27 -0.03
C ILE A 136 -8.22 1.79 1.39
N GLU A 137 -8.64 1.09 2.45
CA GLU A 137 -8.29 1.42 3.85
C GLU A 137 -7.31 0.45 4.53
N LYS A 138 -6.86 0.84 5.73
CA LYS A 138 -6.09 0.06 6.71
C LYS A 138 -6.99 -0.36 7.87
N GLY A 139 -7.16 -1.66 8.08
CA GLY A 139 -7.65 -2.20 9.35
C GLY A 139 -6.48 -2.44 10.31
N LYS A 140 -6.28 -1.58 11.32
CA LYS A 140 -5.44 -1.92 12.48
C LYS A 140 -6.28 -2.73 13.46
N THR A 141 -6.33 -4.05 13.28
CA THR A 141 -6.88 -4.98 14.26
C THR A 141 -5.78 -5.96 14.68
N ASN A 142 -5.23 -5.74 15.88
CA ASN A 142 -4.36 -6.72 16.51
C ASN A 142 -5.19 -7.97 16.84
N LEU A 143 -5.28 -8.93 15.91
CA LEU A 143 -5.44 -10.38 16.06
C LEU A 143 -5.95 -11.01 14.76
N SER A 144 -5.09 -11.83 14.13
CA SER A 144 -5.40 -13.16 13.58
C SER A 144 -6.80 -13.42 12.96
N ILE A 145 -7.24 -12.55 12.05
CA ILE A 145 -8.22 -12.92 11.02
C ILE A 145 -7.57 -12.63 9.67
N THR A 146 -6.78 -13.60 9.20
CA THR A 146 -6.08 -13.64 7.91
C THR A 146 -7.06 -13.83 6.74
N GLY A 147 -8.01 -12.91 6.61
CA GLY A 147 -8.93 -12.83 5.47
C GLY A 147 -8.31 -12.07 4.31
N SER A 148 -7.48 -12.73 3.51
CA SER A 148 -7.00 -12.17 2.24
C SER A 148 -8.17 -12.03 1.25
N GLY A 149 -8.32 -10.85 0.65
CA GLY A 149 -9.34 -10.61 -0.37
C GLY A 149 -9.89 -9.18 -0.40
N THR A 150 -10.31 -8.76 -1.58
CA THR A 150 -11.10 -7.53 -1.79
C THR A 150 -12.42 -7.55 -1.02
N SER A 151 -12.95 -8.75 -0.74
CA SER A 151 -14.08 -9.00 0.17
C SER A 151 -13.84 -8.55 1.63
N SER A 152 -12.59 -8.40 2.07
CA SER A 152 -12.22 -7.85 3.38
C SER A 152 -12.04 -6.32 3.36
N ALA A 153 -11.71 -5.76 2.19
CA ALA A 153 -11.48 -4.33 2.02
C ALA A 153 -12.78 -3.53 1.77
N ALA A 154 -13.70 -4.06 0.96
CA ALA A 154 -15.02 -3.47 0.71
C ALA A 154 -15.80 -3.12 2.01
N PRO A 155 -15.93 -4.00 3.02
CA PRO A 155 -16.66 -3.67 4.24
C PRO A 155 -16.03 -2.57 5.09
N LEU A 156 -14.70 -2.37 5.04
CA LEU A 156 -14.05 -1.25 5.72
C LEU A 156 -14.56 0.08 5.13
N VAL A 157 -14.52 0.21 3.80
CA VAL A 157 -15.08 1.37 3.08
C VAL A 157 -16.58 1.54 3.33
N ALA A 158 -17.35 0.45 3.41
CA ALA A 158 -18.77 0.54 3.77
C ALA A 158 -18.98 1.11 5.18
N GLY A 159 -18.09 0.79 6.13
CA GLY A 159 -18.06 1.42 7.44
C GLY A 159 -17.66 2.90 7.39
N VAL A 160 -16.64 3.28 6.60
CA VAL A 160 -16.29 4.70 6.38
C VAL A 160 -17.49 5.50 5.86
N VAL A 161 -18.16 4.97 4.84
CA VAL A 161 -19.37 5.57 4.25
C VAL A 161 -20.46 5.72 5.31
N ALA A 162 -20.71 4.70 6.14
CA ALA A 162 -21.67 4.80 7.24
C ALA A 162 -21.27 5.86 8.29
N THR A 163 -19.98 6.05 8.58
CA THR A 163 -19.52 7.15 9.46
C THR A 163 -19.73 8.52 8.83
N ILE A 164 -19.42 8.71 7.54
CA ILE A 164 -19.65 9.97 6.81
C ILE A 164 -21.14 10.35 6.82
N MET A 165 -22.02 9.38 6.53
CA MET A 165 -23.48 9.59 6.54
C MET A 165 -24.02 9.89 7.95
N SER A 166 -23.35 9.39 9.00
CA SER A 166 -23.70 9.70 10.38
C SER A 166 -23.20 11.08 10.85
N GLU A 167 -22.08 11.57 10.29
CA GLU A 167 -21.52 12.90 10.60
C GLU A 167 -22.19 14.02 9.80
N HIS A 168 -22.82 13.68 8.66
CA HIS A 168 -23.56 14.59 7.78
C HIS A 168 -25.04 14.17 7.61
N PRO A 169 -25.86 14.18 8.68
CA PRO A 169 -27.24 13.68 8.65
C PRO A 169 -28.21 14.55 7.82
N ASP A 170 -27.75 15.74 7.42
CA ASP A 170 -28.39 16.77 6.59
C ASP A 170 -28.12 16.58 5.07
N ILE A 171 -27.15 15.75 4.70
CA ILE A 171 -26.81 15.49 3.29
C ILE A 171 -27.47 14.20 2.81
N GLU A 172 -28.30 14.30 1.77
CA GLU A 172 -28.81 13.13 1.05
C GLU A 172 -27.76 12.61 0.08
N PHE A 173 -26.96 11.63 0.52
CA PHE A 173 -25.94 11.01 -0.32
C PHE A 173 -26.54 10.05 -1.37
N ASP A 174 -26.11 10.19 -2.62
CA ASP A 174 -26.19 9.15 -3.65
C ASP A 174 -24.80 8.53 -3.90
N ASN A 175 -24.71 7.54 -4.80
CA ASN A 175 -23.43 6.87 -5.10
C ASN A 175 -22.39 7.79 -5.73
N GLU A 176 -22.77 8.75 -6.56
CA GLU A 176 -21.83 9.64 -7.25
C GLU A 176 -21.30 10.71 -6.29
N LEU A 177 -22.19 11.30 -5.49
CA LEU A 177 -21.81 12.25 -4.44
C LEU A 177 -20.92 11.58 -3.39
N MET A 178 -21.28 10.38 -2.93
CA MET A 178 -20.44 9.63 -1.97
C MET A 178 -19.11 9.20 -2.59
N ARG A 179 -19.09 8.72 -3.84
CA ARG A 179 -17.84 8.38 -4.55
C ARG A 179 -16.92 9.60 -4.65
N LYS A 180 -17.46 10.76 -5.01
CA LYS A 180 -16.69 12.02 -5.06
C LYS A 180 -16.16 12.40 -3.68
N TYR A 181 -17.00 12.35 -2.65
CA TYR A 181 -16.63 12.69 -1.27
C TYR A 181 -15.47 11.79 -0.77
N LEU A 182 -15.53 10.48 -1.01
CA LEU A 182 -14.44 9.54 -0.71
C LEU A 182 -13.15 9.84 -1.51
N ILE A 183 -13.27 10.17 -2.80
CA ILE A 183 -12.12 10.53 -3.65
C ILE A 183 -11.45 11.82 -3.16
N ASP A 184 -12.22 12.84 -2.81
CA ASP A 184 -11.72 14.12 -2.35
C ASP A 184 -10.98 13.97 -1.00
N MET A 185 -11.54 13.20 -0.06
CA MET A 185 -10.91 12.89 1.23
C MET A 185 -9.73 11.92 1.16
N SER A 186 -9.65 11.07 0.13
CA SER A 186 -8.61 10.05 0.00
C SER A 186 -7.19 10.62 0.07
N ILE A 187 -6.30 9.89 0.74
CA ILE A 187 -4.85 10.12 0.69
C ILE A 187 -4.38 9.67 -0.69
N LYS A 188 -3.84 10.61 -1.47
CA LYS A 188 -3.49 10.41 -2.89
C LYS A 188 -2.01 10.03 -3.00
N GLY A 189 -1.69 9.08 -3.87
CA GLY A 189 -0.29 8.68 -4.14
C GLY A 189 0.36 7.78 -3.07
N ALA A 190 -0.37 7.34 -2.04
CA ALA A 190 0.19 6.63 -0.89
C ALA A 190 0.32 5.10 -1.06
N ILE A 191 -0.16 4.53 -2.17
CA ILE A 191 -0.15 3.07 -2.41
C ILE A 191 0.88 2.71 -3.49
N HIS A 192 1.73 1.75 -3.17
CA HIS A 192 2.78 1.20 -4.03
C HIS A 192 2.31 -0.12 -4.66
N GLY A 193 2.96 -0.54 -5.76
CA GLY A 193 2.60 -1.77 -6.47
C GLY A 193 1.24 -1.76 -7.20
N LEU A 194 0.62 -0.59 -7.41
CA LEU A 194 -0.59 -0.49 -8.24
C LEU A 194 -0.28 -0.77 -9.72
N LYS A 195 -1.18 -1.49 -10.38
CA LYS A 195 -1.08 -1.89 -11.78
C LYS A 195 -2.04 -1.09 -12.68
N ASP A 196 -1.62 -0.84 -13.91
CA ASP A 196 -2.34 -0.15 -14.98
C ASP A 196 -2.93 1.21 -14.52
N ASN A 197 -3.98 1.70 -15.19
CA ASN A 197 -4.68 2.97 -14.92
C ASN A 197 -5.50 2.95 -13.60
N THR A 198 -5.07 2.23 -12.57
CA THR A 198 -5.74 2.19 -11.26
C THR A 198 -5.50 3.49 -10.49
N PRO A 199 -6.54 4.21 -10.04
CA PRO A 199 -6.35 5.45 -9.30
C PRO A 199 -5.62 5.21 -7.97
N ASN A 200 -4.49 5.90 -7.76
CA ASN A 200 -3.74 5.84 -6.51
C ASN A 200 -4.39 6.69 -5.42
N ARG A 201 -5.38 6.08 -4.77
CA ARG A 201 -6.19 6.64 -3.70
C ARG A 201 -6.22 5.63 -2.56
N PHE A 202 -6.03 6.12 -1.35
CA PHE A 202 -6.21 5.39 -0.09
C PHE A 202 -7.34 6.08 0.66
N VAL A 203 -8.42 5.36 0.98
CA VAL A 203 -9.61 5.91 1.62
C VAL A 203 -9.29 6.39 3.03
N ASN A 204 -10.03 7.38 3.48
CA ASN A 204 -9.78 8.06 4.74
C ASN A 204 -11.10 8.57 5.30
N ASN A 205 -11.32 8.42 6.60
CA ASN A 205 -12.51 8.91 7.31
C ASN A 205 -12.39 10.39 7.73
N GLY A 206 -11.74 11.22 6.91
CA GLY A 206 -11.49 12.63 7.20
C GLY A 206 -10.39 12.92 8.24
N LYS A 207 -9.95 11.93 9.05
CA LYS A 207 -8.83 12.15 9.99
C LYS A 207 -7.51 12.36 9.25
N ARG A 208 -6.98 13.58 9.34
CA ARG A 208 -5.65 13.95 8.80
C ARG A 208 -4.49 13.53 9.70
N THR A 209 -4.79 13.04 10.91
CA THR A 209 -3.81 12.55 11.89
C THR A 209 -4.25 11.22 12.47
N LEU A 210 -3.31 10.28 12.59
CA LEU A 210 -3.54 9.02 13.30
C LEU A 210 -3.80 9.32 14.77
N TYR A 211 -5.00 8.99 15.26
CA TYR A 211 -5.33 9.09 16.67
C TYR A 211 -4.66 7.95 17.44
N TYR A 212 -3.57 8.27 18.13
CA TYR A 212 -3.07 7.47 19.24
C TYR A 212 -3.75 8.01 20.51
N PRO A 213 -4.22 7.17 21.45
CA PRO A 213 -5.02 7.63 22.59
C PRO A 213 -4.36 8.71 23.46
N ASN A 214 -3.03 8.77 23.50
CA ASN A 214 -2.26 9.75 24.24
C ASN A 214 -1.65 10.79 23.29
N ILE A 215 -2.40 11.83 22.95
CA ILE A 215 -1.88 13.00 22.21
C ILE A 215 -1.01 13.90 23.11
N ILE A 216 -1.25 13.86 24.43
CA ILE A 216 -0.43 14.59 25.43
C ILE A 216 1.00 14.01 25.44
N ASP A 217 1.14 12.69 25.40
CA ASP A 217 2.43 11.98 25.32
C ASP A 217 3.07 12.01 23.92
N ARG A 218 2.73 12.99 23.06
CA ARG A 218 3.47 13.24 21.80
C ARG A 218 4.36 14.45 21.84
N GLN A 219 4.08 15.42 22.71
CA GLN A 219 4.95 16.59 22.85
C GLN A 219 5.61 16.61 24.22
N CYS A 220 6.91 16.84 24.24
CA CYS A 220 7.74 16.80 25.43
C CYS A 220 8.75 17.94 25.42
N GLY A 221 9.59 17.98 26.44
CA GLY A 221 10.68 18.95 26.52
C GLY A 221 10.26 20.27 27.16
N THR A 222 11.24 21.17 27.24
CA THR A 222 11.16 22.44 28.00
C THR A 222 10.00 23.35 27.61
N LYS A 223 9.52 23.30 26.35
CA LYS A 223 8.39 24.10 25.86
C LYS A 223 7.06 23.74 26.53
N ASN A 224 6.82 22.45 26.75
CA ASN A 224 5.54 21.93 27.27
C ASN A 224 5.63 21.39 28.69
N LYS A 225 6.85 21.15 29.20
CA LYS A 225 7.14 20.54 30.52
C LYS A 225 6.48 19.17 30.72
N VAL A 226 6.29 18.44 29.62
CA VAL A 226 5.77 17.07 29.61
C VAL A 226 6.93 16.09 29.41
N THR A 227 6.87 14.99 30.14
CA THR A 227 7.83 13.86 30.08
C THR A 227 7.16 12.70 29.35
N CYS A 228 7.88 12.03 28.46
CA CYS A 228 7.40 10.83 27.78
C CYS A 228 7.23 9.69 28.79
N SER A 229 6.03 9.13 28.84
CA SER A 229 5.65 7.97 29.66
C SER A 229 6.45 6.72 29.27
N ASP A 230 6.44 6.39 27.98
CA ASP A 230 7.23 5.31 27.37
C ASP A 230 8.04 5.84 26.18
N GLY A 231 9.35 5.67 26.22
CA GLY A 231 10.27 6.07 25.15
C GLY A 231 11.10 7.32 25.44
N CYS A 232 11.52 8.01 24.37
CA CYS A 232 12.46 9.12 24.41
C CYS A 232 11.86 10.45 23.93
N CYS A 233 12.38 11.56 24.46
CA CYS A 233 12.02 12.90 23.99
C CYS A 233 13.08 13.40 22.99
N THR A 234 12.68 13.65 21.74
CA THR A 234 13.61 14.13 20.69
C THR A 234 14.01 15.60 20.89
N LYS A 235 15.02 16.03 20.13
CA LYS A 235 15.45 17.43 20.02
C LYS A 235 14.31 18.39 19.66
N ASP A 236 13.37 17.94 18.82
CA ASP A 236 12.24 18.76 18.36
C ASP A 236 11.07 18.81 19.34
N GLY A 237 11.17 18.05 20.45
CA GLY A 237 10.14 17.95 21.48
C GLY A 237 9.05 16.95 21.13
N GLU A 238 9.36 15.89 20.38
CA GLU A 238 8.45 14.77 20.13
C GLU A 238 8.78 13.57 21.02
N CYS A 239 7.78 12.91 21.59
CA CYS A 239 7.96 11.61 22.23
C CYS A 239 7.94 10.48 21.19
N ILE A 240 8.92 9.58 21.25
CA ILE A 240 8.95 8.38 20.41
C ILE A 240 9.05 7.12 21.31
N PRO A 241 7.99 6.29 21.36
CA PRO A 241 8.03 4.99 22.02
C PRO A 241 9.05 4.04 21.41
N PHE A 242 9.69 3.21 22.25
CA PHE A 242 10.68 2.22 21.81
C PHE A 242 10.14 1.23 20.76
N GLU A 243 8.86 0.86 20.88
CA GLU A 243 8.15 -0.04 19.95
C GLU A 243 8.14 0.43 18.49
N ASN A 244 8.37 1.73 18.23
CA ASN A 244 8.39 2.28 16.87
C ASN A 244 9.79 2.28 16.23
N ASN A 245 10.75 1.52 16.79
CA ASN A 245 12.15 1.49 16.35
C ASN A 245 12.72 2.91 16.14
N PRO A 246 12.88 3.71 17.22
CA PRO A 246 13.22 5.14 17.14
C PRO A 246 14.57 5.45 16.46
N GLY A 247 15.37 4.42 16.18
CA GLY A 247 16.69 4.56 15.57
C GLY A 247 17.63 5.37 16.47
N ASP A 248 18.31 6.32 15.86
CA ASP A 248 19.27 7.19 16.53
C ASP A 248 18.63 8.42 17.22
N LYS A 249 17.30 8.59 17.13
CA LYS A 249 16.61 9.77 17.70
C LYS A 249 16.60 9.82 19.23
N CYS A 250 16.77 8.68 19.89
CA CYS A 250 16.91 8.59 21.35
C CYS A 250 18.36 8.76 21.84
N PHE A 251 19.30 9.10 20.93
CA PHE A 251 20.68 9.35 21.29
C PHE A 251 20.90 10.77 21.82
N ILE A 252 21.66 10.87 22.91
CA ILE A 252 22.10 12.13 23.51
C ILE A 252 22.92 12.92 22.48
N GLU A 253 23.74 12.24 21.65
CA GLU A 253 24.49 12.86 20.56
C GLU A 253 23.59 13.56 19.52
N ASN A 254 22.35 13.09 19.35
CA ASN A 254 21.35 13.65 18.44
C ASN A 254 20.36 14.63 19.10
N GLY A 255 20.62 15.03 20.35
CA GLY A 255 19.82 16.02 21.07
C GLY A 255 18.58 15.48 21.78
N CYS A 256 18.57 14.18 22.11
CA CYS A 256 17.55 13.60 22.99
C CYS A 256 17.53 14.32 24.37
N GLN A 257 16.35 14.73 24.83
CA GLN A 257 16.15 15.50 26.05
C GLN A 257 15.94 14.58 27.27
N SER A 258 17.03 14.22 27.95
CA SER A 258 17.05 13.24 29.06
C SER A 258 16.24 13.63 30.30
N GLU A 259 15.90 14.90 30.47
CA GLU A 259 14.99 15.39 31.52
C GLU A 259 13.52 15.05 31.25
N PHE A 260 13.18 14.73 29.99
CA PHE A 260 11.81 14.59 29.50
C PHE A 260 11.53 13.23 28.82
N GLY A 261 12.44 12.27 28.94
CA GLY A 261 12.28 10.90 28.45
C GLY A 261 13.58 10.12 28.59
N TYR A 262 13.56 8.83 28.27
CA TYR A 262 14.79 8.02 28.26
C TYR A 262 15.73 8.46 27.14
N CYS A 263 17.00 8.67 27.43
CA CYS A 263 18.03 8.89 26.42
C CYS A 263 19.25 7.99 26.70
N THR A 264 19.92 7.56 25.63
CA THR A 264 21.14 6.74 25.68
C THR A 264 22.23 7.37 24.82
N SER A 265 23.44 6.83 24.83
CA SER A 265 24.48 7.16 23.84
C SER A 265 24.70 5.98 22.91
N LYS A 266 25.21 6.23 21.70
CA LYS A 266 25.53 5.16 20.75
C LYS A 266 26.50 4.15 21.36
N GLU A 267 27.53 4.63 22.06
CA GLU A 267 28.52 3.78 22.73
C GLU A 267 27.89 2.93 23.84
N LYS A 268 26.99 3.51 24.66
CA LYS A 268 26.31 2.77 25.73
C LYS A 268 25.40 1.69 25.14
N SER A 269 24.61 2.00 24.11
CA SER A 269 23.73 1.02 23.48
C SER A 269 24.48 -0.14 22.84
N ILE A 270 25.68 0.09 22.29
CA ILE A 270 26.55 -1.00 21.81
C ILE A 270 26.99 -1.88 22.99
N LYS A 271 27.47 -1.30 24.10
CA LYS A 271 27.90 -2.06 25.28
C LYS A 271 26.77 -2.84 25.95
N ASP A 272 25.59 -2.25 26.05
CA ASP A 272 24.40 -2.90 26.63
C ASP A 272 23.96 -4.08 25.74
N CYS A 273 23.97 -3.93 24.41
CA CYS A 273 23.74 -5.01 23.45
C CYS A 273 24.80 -6.12 23.55
N GLU A 274 26.10 -5.79 23.50
CA GLU A 274 27.19 -6.78 23.66
C GLU A 274 27.10 -7.57 24.97
N LYS A 275 26.70 -6.90 26.06
CA LYS A 275 26.44 -7.52 27.35
C LYS A 275 25.24 -8.47 27.27
N GLU A 276 24.12 -8.04 26.69
CA GLU A 276 22.91 -8.85 26.55
C GLU A 276 23.14 -10.10 25.67
N LEU A 277 23.87 -9.96 24.55
CA LEU A 277 24.32 -11.07 23.70
C LEU A 277 25.17 -12.08 24.50
N LYS A 278 26.00 -11.60 25.43
CA LYS A 278 26.86 -12.42 26.28
C LYS A 278 26.09 -13.10 27.42
N GLU A 279 25.14 -12.43 28.04
CA GLU A 279 24.28 -12.98 29.11
C GLU A 279 23.29 -14.00 28.55
N ASN A 280 22.77 -13.77 27.35
CA ASN A 280 21.92 -14.68 26.60
C ASN A 280 22.70 -15.62 25.68
N LYS A 281 24.01 -15.82 25.88
CA LYS A 281 24.84 -16.73 25.06
C LYS A 281 24.29 -18.18 24.99
N LYS A 282 23.53 -18.59 26.01
CA LYS A 282 22.81 -19.88 26.11
C LYS A 282 21.56 -19.98 25.21
N CYS A 283 21.02 -18.86 24.73
CA CYS A 283 19.88 -18.78 23.82
C CYS A 283 20.31 -18.79 22.35
N PHE A 284 21.61 -18.61 22.07
CA PHE A 284 22.18 -18.94 20.78
C PHE A 284 22.20 -20.46 20.66
N VAL A 285 21.31 -20.96 19.81
CA VAL A 285 21.32 -22.37 19.42
C VAL A 285 22.63 -22.63 18.69
N ASN A 286 23.51 -23.44 19.27
CA ASN A 286 24.54 -24.11 18.49
C ASN A 286 23.82 -25.18 17.66
N ILE A 287 23.43 -24.82 16.44
CA ILE A 287 22.70 -25.69 15.52
C ILE A 287 23.62 -26.85 15.11
N SER A 288 23.27 -28.07 15.52
CA SER A 288 23.81 -29.29 14.90
C SER A 288 23.10 -29.47 13.56
N LEU A 289 23.84 -29.74 12.49
CA LEU A 289 23.37 -29.72 11.10
C LEU A 289 22.53 -30.95 10.70
N ASP A 290 22.02 -31.73 11.66
CA ASP A 290 21.51 -33.09 11.42
C ASP A 290 20.02 -33.15 11.04
N ASP A 291 19.23 -32.08 11.27
CA ASP A 291 17.77 -32.04 11.01
C ASP A 291 17.33 -30.79 10.23
N GLU A 292 17.66 -30.73 8.92
CA GLU A 292 17.30 -29.64 8.00
C GLU A 292 15.81 -29.23 8.07
N LYS A 293 14.90 -30.20 8.28
CA LYS A 293 13.44 -29.97 8.25
C LYS A 293 12.91 -29.21 9.46
N GLU A 294 13.52 -29.36 10.63
CA GLU A 294 13.12 -28.54 11.80
C GLU A 294 13.71 -27.13 11.68
N ILE A 295 14.93 -27.03 11.15
CA ILE A 295 15.60 -25.74 10.92
C ILE A 295 14.80 -24.87 9.94
N PHE A 296 14.40 -25.40 8.78
CA PHE A 296 13.59 -24.65 7.80
C PHE A 296 12.27 -24.12 8.37
N LYS A 297 11.69 -24.79 9.36
CA LYS A 297 10.45 -24.37 10.04
C LYS A 297 10.68 -23.29 11.11
N ILE A 298 11.92 -23.15 11.60
CA ILE A 298 12.30 -22.12 12.56
C ILE A 298 12.63 -20.80 11.84
N ILE A 299 13.21 -20.89 10.63
CA ILE A 299 13.59 -19.73 9.80
C ILE A 299 12.64 -19.47 8.63
N GLU A 300 11.41 -20.00 8.67
CA GLU A 300 10.42 -19.89 7.57
C GLU A 300 10.14 -18.41 7.23
N ASP A 301 9.96 -17.57 8.27
CA ASP A 301 9.78 -16.12 8.12
C ASP A 301 11.03 -15.43 7.53
N ASP A 302 12.26 -15.83 7.94
CA ASP A 302 13.52 -15.27 7.41
C ASP A 302 13.76 -15.66 5.94
N VAL A 303 13.32 -16.85 5.54
CA VAL A 303 13.38 -17.34 4.15
C VAL A 303 12.46 -16.54 3.26
N ASP A 304 11.20 -16.34 3.68
CA ASP A 304 10.23 -15.53 2.94
C ASP A 304 10.69 -14.07 2.83
N GLU A 305 11.23 -13.46 3.90
CA GLU A 305 11.75 -12.09 3.85
C GLU A 305 13.01 -11.97 2.96
N CYS A 306 13.90 -12.97 2.97
CA CYS A 306 15.06 -12.96 2.08
C CYS A 306 14.66 -13.12 0.59
N ASP A 307 13.72 -14.01 0.28
CA ASP A 307 13.24 -14.16 -1.10
C ASP A 307 12.45 -12.92 -1.55
N ASP A 308 11.77 -12.19 -0.66
CA ASP A 308 11.20 -10.88 -0.96
C ASP A 308 12.27 -9.80 -1.25
N GLU A 309 13.39 -9.78 -0.51
CA GLU A 309 14.52 -8.89 -0.80
C GLU A 309 15.16 -9.23 -2.16
N ILE A 310 15.41 -10.51 -2.45
CA ILE A 310 15.93 -10.98 -3.75
C ILE A 310 15.00 -10.52 -4.88
N ASN A 311 13.68 -10.74 -4.75
CA ASN A 311 12.69 -10.30 -5.74
C ASN A 311 12.65 -8.77 -5.91
N SER A 312 13.05 -8.00 -4.91
CA SER A 312 13.11 -6.53 -5.00
C SER A 312 14.23 -6.00 -5.91
N TYR A 313 15.18 -6.85 -6.32
CA TYR A 313 16.19 -6.56 -7.35
C TYR A 313 15.75 -6.93 -8.77
N ASN A 314 14.56 -7.51 -8.99
CA ASN A 314 14.08 -7.86 -10.34
C ASN A 314 14.03 -6.64 -11.29
N ASP A 315 13.77 -5.44 -10.76
CA ASP A 315 13.81 -4.19 -11.53
C ASP A 315 15.24 -3.76 -11.93
N CYS A 316 16.30 -4.42 -11.46
CA CYS A 316 17.69 -4.19 -11.86
C CYS A 316 18.12 -4.99 -13.09
N PHE A 317 17.47 -6.11 -13.42
CA PHE A 317 17.96 -6.98 -14.50
C PHE A 317 17.44 -6.58 -15.88
N ILE A 318 18.22 -6.89 -16.92
CA ILE A 318 17.96 -6.59 -18.34
C ILE A 318 18.13 -7.89 -19.11
N GLU A 319 17.02 -8.51 -19.50
CA GLU A 319 17.04 -9.76 -20.28
C GLU A 319 17.31 -9.50 -21.77
N SER A 320 16.80 -8.39 -22.33
CA SER A 320 17.07 -7.97 -23.70
C SER A 320 17.00 -6.45 -23.90
N LEU A 321 17.84 -5.94 -24.81
CA LEU A 321 17.79 -4.53 -25.26
C LEU A 321 16.55 -4.20 -26.12
N ASN A 322 15.72 -5.19 -26.44
CA ASN A 322 14.47 -5.05 -27.18
C ASN A 322 13.22 -5.09 -26.28
N ASP A 323 13.36 -5.33 -24.98
CA ASP A 323 12.23 -5.36 -24.01
C ASP A 323 11.60 -3.99 -23.76
N ILE A 324 12.28 -2.94 -24.25
CA ILE A 324 11.87 -1.55 -24.15
C ILE A 324 12.06 -0.94 -25.53
N ASP A 325 10.98 -0.42 -26.11
CA ASP A 325 11.09 0.51 -27.22
C ASP A 325 11.54 1.88 -26.67
N PHE A 326 12.71 2.34 -27.12
CA PHE A 326 13.30 3.61 -26.69
C PHE A 326 13.05 4.74 -27.69
N ASP A 327 12.52 4.42 -28.88
CA ASP A 327 12.30 5.33 -29.99
C ASP A 327 10.80 5.68 -30.16
N ASP A 328 9.90 4.98 -29.46
CA ASP A 328 8.47 5.30 -29.36
C ASP A 328 8.23 6.67 -28.67
N GLU A 329 7.50 7.55 -29.37
CA GLU A 329 7.09 8.87 -28.86
C GLU A 329 5.78 8.82 -28.07
N ASP A 330 5.12 7.66 -27.95
CA ASP A 330 3.89 7.53 -27.17
C ASP A 330 4.08 7.83 -25.67
N GLY A 331 2.99 8.25 -25.02
CA GLY A 331 3.00 8.71 -23.63
C GLY A 331 3.07 7.62 -22.56
N TYR A 332 3.04 6.34 -22.94
CA TYR A 332 3.03 5.17 -22.05
C TYR A 332 4.37 4.42 -22.10
N THR A 333 4.78 3.99 -23.29
CA THR A 333 6.06 3.31 -23.56
C THR A 333 7.23 4.17 -23.11
N ARG A 334 7.21 5.47 -23.44
CA ARG A 334 8.23 6.44 -23.00
C ARG A 334 8.31 6.58 -21.48
N LYS A 335 7.18 6.52 -20.75
CA LYS A 335 7.17 6.56 -19.28
C LYS A 335 7.71 5.27 -18.68
N TYR A 336 7.39 4.13 -19.29
CA TYR A 336 7.95 2.83 -18.90
C TYR A 336 9.48 2.81 -19.09
N ALA A 337 9.97 3.26 -20.24
CA ALA A 337 11.40 3.41 -20.51
C ALA A 337 12.10 4.30 -19.47
N ILE A 338 11.55 5.49 -19.17
CA ILE A 338 12.10 6.38 -18.11
C ILE A 338 12.13 5.70 -16.74
N ARG A 339 11.07 4.98 -16.34
CA ARG A 339 11.05 4.25 -15.07
C ARG A 339 12.15 3.19 -15.01
N ARG A 340 12.29 2.36 -16.05
CA ARG A 340 13.30 1.31 -16.15
C ARG A 340 14.72 1.91 -16.13
N CYS A 341 14.94 3.01 -16.83
CA CYS A 341 16.20 3.76 -16.78
C CYS A 341 16.57 4.25 -15.37
N ASN A 342 15.61 4.76 -14.61
CA ASN A 342 15.84 5.22 -13.25
C ASN A 342 16.08 4.07 -12.26
N ALA A 343 15.41 2.92 -12.45
CA ALA A 343 15.63 1.73 -11.64
C ALA A 343 17.05 1.17 -11.85
N VAL A 344 17.43 0.85 -13.09
CA VAL A 344 18.76 0.30 -13.45
C VAL A 344 19.90 1.23 -13.03
N LYS A 345 19.72 2.55 -13.12
CA LYS A 345 20.75 3.54 -12.70
C LYS A 345 20.78 3.82 -11.19
N SER A 346 19.90 3.22 -10.40
CA SER A 346 19.88 3.42 -8.95
C SER A 346 21.11 2.83 -8.26
N ASP A 347 21.50 3.41 -7.12
CA ASP A 347 22.63 2.91 -6.33
C ASP A 347 22.37 1.50 -5.78
N LYS A 348 21.10 1.14 -5.53
CA LYS A 348 20.67 -0.23 -5.22
C LYS A 348 21.10 -1.22 -6.31
N CYS A 349 20.81 -0.89 -7.57
CA CYS A 349 21.17 -1.77 -8.68
C CYS A 349 22.68 -1.78 -8.95
N LYS A 350 23.40 -0.67 -8.77
CA LYS A 350 24.88 -0.68 -8.83
C LYS A 350 25.48 -1.64 -7.80
N ASN A 351 25.00 -1.61 -6.56
CA ASN A 351 25.50 -2.48 -5.50
C ASN A 351 25.31 -3.97 -5.85
N ILE A 352 24.17 -4.37 -6.44
CA ILE A 352 23.96 -5.77 -6.86
C ILE A 352 24.83 -6.17 -8.06
N TYR A 353 25.19 -5.25 -8.96
CA TYR A 353 26.10 -5.57 -10.09
C TYR A 353 27.55 -5.72 -9.63
N GLU A 354 27.99 -4.89 -8.68
CA GLU A 354 29.38 -4.84 -8.21
C GLU A 354 29.66 -5.89 -7.11
N ASN A 355 28.77 -6.01 -6.13
CA ASN A 355 28.94 -6.84 -4.93
C ASN A 355 27.64 -7.61 -4.58
N PRO A 356 27.15 -8.52 -5.46
CA PRO A 356 25.83 -9.15 -5.32
C PRO A 356 25.65 -9.93 -4.01
N LYS A 357 26.73 -10.46 -3.44
CA LYS A 357 26.70 -11.21 -2.19
C LYS A 357 26.61 -10.27 -0.99
N GLU A 358 27.47 -9.27 -0.91
CA GLU A 358 27.47 -8.26 0.14
C GLU A 358 26.12 -7.53 0.19
N ALA A 359 25.62 -7.10 -0.98
CA ALA A 359 24.35 -6.39 -1.10
C ALA A 359 23.13 -7.21 -0.62
N LEU A 360 23.12 -8.54 -0.80
CA LEU A 360 22.09 -9.40 -0.20
C LEU A 360 22.31 -9.63 1.31
N LEU A 361 23.56 -9.71 1.77
CA LEU A 361 23.88 -9.94 3.19
C LEU A 361 23.77 -8.69 4.08
N GLU A 362 23.56 -7.51 3.48
CA GLU A 362 23.08 -6.30 4.17
C GLU A 362 21.67 -6.51 4.76
N ASN A 363 20.82 -7.34 4.14
CA ASN A 363 19.53 -7.74 4.69
C ASN A 363 19.75 -8.79 5.82
N PRO A 364 19.27 -8.55 7.06
CA PRO A 364 19.48 -9.45 8.19
C PRO A 364 18.96 -10.88 7.97
N SER A 365 17.80 -11.01 7.35
CA SER A 365 17.09 -12.26 7.12
C SER A 365 17.83 -13.09 6.06
N CYS A 366 18.29 -12.46 4.97
CA CYS A 366 19.22 -13.11 4.03
C CYS A 366 20.56 -13.51 4.66
N ASN A 367 21.06 -12.75 5.64
CA ASN A 367 22.27 -13.10 6.39
C ASN A 367 22.05 -14.34 7.30
N ILE A 368 20.87 -14.47 7.90
CA ILE A 368 20.45 -15.65 8.67
C ILE A 368 20.32 -16.87 7.72
N VAL A 369 19.57 -16.73 6.62
CA VAL A 369 19.38 -17.79 5.62
C VAL A 369 20.74 -18.27 5.09
N ASN A 370 21.64 -17.38 4.68
CA ASN A 370 22.96 -17.75 4.16
C ASN A 370 23.91 -18.37 5.20
N LYS A 371 23.69 -18.15 6.51
CA LYS A 371 24.45 -18.85 7.56
C LYS A 371 23.98 -20.28 7.76
N VAL A 372 22.68 -20.53 7.54
CA VAL A 372 22.04 -21.84 7.72
C VAL A 372 22.18 -22.69 6.47
N ASN A 373 21.81 -22.14 5.32
CA ASN A 373 21.89 -22.74 3.99
C ASN A 373 22.63 -21.76 3.05
N PRO A 374 23.98 -21.83 2.98
CA PRO A 374 24.78 -20.94 2.16
C PRO A 374 24.36 -21.00 0.69
N PHE A 375 23.96 -19.85 0.14
CA PHE A 375 23.51 -19.75 -1.24
C PHE A 375 24.46 -18.90 -2.09
N ASP A 376 24.47 -19.19 -3.39
CA ASP A 376 25.15 -18.36 -4.36
C ASP A 376 24.19 -17.29 -4.91
N ALA A 377 24.62 -16.03 -4.89
CA ALA A 377 23.79 -14.89 -5.28
C ALA A 377 23.47 -14.90 -6.78
N TYR A 378 24.43 -15.28 -7.63
CA TYR A 378 24.21 -15.37 -9.09
C TYR A 378 23.17 -16.44 -9.43
N THR A 379 23.20 -17.56 -8.71
CA THR A 379 22.23 -18.66 -8.86
C THR A 379 20.82 -18.21 -8.44
N LYS A 380 20.68 -17.42 -7.36
CA LYS A 380 19.39 -16.86 -6.91
C LYS A 380 18.75 -15.90 -7.91
N PHE A 381 19.54 -15.12 -8.66
CA PHE A 381 19.04 -14.20 -9.70
C PHE A 381 18.92 -14.82 -11.10
N GLY A 382 19.39 -16.05 -11.28
CA GLY A 382 19.58 -16.66 -12.60
C GLY A 382 20.90 -16.20 -13.25
N GLU A 383 21.86 -17.13 -13.36
CA GLU A 383 23.21 -16.84 -13.83
C GLU A 383 23.23 -16.24 -15.25
N GLU A 384 22.32 -16.68 -16.12
CA GLU A 384 22.15 -16.16 -17.49
C GLU A 384 21.57 -14.74 -17.48
N THR A 385 20.52 -14.49 -16.69
CA THR A 385 19.90 -13.16 -16.52
C THR A 385 20.91 -12.13 -15.99
N PHE A 386 21.77 -12.53 -15.04
CA PHE A 386 22.83 -11.67 -14.51
C PHE A 386 23.89 -11.35 -15.59
N LYS A 387 24.34 -12.36 -16.36
CA LYS A 387 25.30 -12.18 -17.47
C LYS A 387 24.73 -11.28 -18.58
N ASN A 388 23.48 -11.49 -18.97
CA ASN A 388 22.78 -10.67 -19.96
C ASN A 388 22.70 -9.21 -19.49
N THR A 389 22.35 -9.00 -18.21
CA THR A 389 22.29 -7.67 -17.61
C THR A 389 23.62 -6.94 -17.71
N LEU A 390 24.74 -7.56 -17.29
CA LEU A 390 26.07 -6.95 -17.41
C LEU A 390 26.47 -6.67 -18.86
N SER A 391 26.14 -7.58 -19.79
CA SER A 391 26.42 -7.42 -21.22
C SER A 391 25.66 -6.24 -21.85
N TYR A 392 24.42 -5.99 -21.40
CA TYR A 392 23.55 -4.95 -21.96
C TYR A 392 23.62 -3.61 -21.22
N LEU A 393 24.21 -3.56 -20.03
CA LEU A 393 24.17 -2.39 -19.14
C LEU A 393 24.71 -1.10 -19.79
N GLU A 394 25.81 -1.17 -20.54
CA GLU A 394 26.40 0.01 -21.18
C GLU A 394 25.49 0.60 -22.27
N ASP A 395 24.98 -0.25 -23.17
CA ASP A 395 24.12 0.17 -24.27
C ASP A 395 22.73 0.59 -23.79
N PHE A 396 22.19 -0.09 -22.78
CA PHE A 396 20.99 0.34 -22.07
C PHE A 396 21.17 1.74 -21.48
N ASN A 397 22.29 1.99 -20.81
CA ASN A 397 22.61 3.31 -20.24
C ASN A 397 22.74 4.41 -21.30
N LYS A 398 23.31 4.11 -22.47
CA LYS A 398 23.36 5.02 -23.64
C LYS A 398 21.96 5.32 -24.19
N LYS A 399 21.09 4.31 -24.35
CA LYS A 399 19.68 4.52 -24.77
C LYS A 399 18.95 5.40 -23.76
N CYS A 400 19.12 5.13 -22.45
CA CYS A 400 18.55 5.95 -21.38
C CYS A 400 18.99 7.41 -21.40
N GLU A 401 20.25 7.72 -21.73
CA GLU A 401 20.70 9.12 -21.85
C GLU A 401 20.00 9.90 -22.98
N LYS A 402 19.66 9.24 -24.09
CA LYS A 402 18.91 9.87 -25.19
C LYS A 402 17.51 10.28 -24.73
N ILE A 403 16.79 9.37 -24.05
CA ILE A 403 15.45 9.66 -23.52
C ILE A 403 15.50 10.73 -22.42
N LEU A 404 16.46 10.64 -21.49
CA LEU A 404 16.54 11.56 -20.34
C LEU A 404 17.01 12.99 -20.70
N LYS A 405 17.74 13.18 -21.81
CA LYS A 405 18.12 14.52 -22.30
C LYS A 405 16.94 15.35 -22.79
N ASN A 406 15.96 14.71 -23.42
CA ASN A 406 14.88 15.38 -24.14
C ASN A 406 13.91 16.17 -23.20
N PRO A 407 13.39 15.62 -22.08
CA PRO A 407 12.51 16.33 -21.16
C PRO A 407 13.14 17.58 -20.51
N VAL A 408 14.42 17.55 -20.17
CA VAL A 408 15.09 18.70 -19.52
C VAL A 408 15.29 19.84 -20.51
N GLN A 409 15.70 19.53 -21.74
CA GLN A 409 15.81 20.54 -22.81
C GLN A 409 14.44 21.09 -23.21
N GLN A 410 13.41 20.24 -23.29
CA GLN A 410 12.05 20.66 -23.61
C GLN A 410 11.43 21.53 -22.50
N CYS A 411 11.60 21.15 -21.23
CA CYS A 411 11.19 21.94 -20.07
C CYS A 411 11.89 23.30 -20.02
N ASN A 412 13.22 23.34 -20.23
CA ASN A 412 13.96 24.60 -20.27
C ASN A 412 13.51 25.50 -21.45
N LYS A 413 13.20 24.91 -22.61
CA LYS A 413 12.70 25.63 -23.79
C LYS A 413 11.27 26.15 -23.62
N GLU A 414 10.40 25.40 -22.94
CA GLU A 414 9.07 25.88 -22.54
C GLU A 414 9.19 27.01 -21.50
N LEU A 415 10.08 26.88 -20.50
CA LEU A 415 10.36 27.94 -19.54
C LEU A 415 10.86 29.24 -20.21
N GLU A 416 11.63 29.16 -21.31
CA GLU A 416 11.97 30.34 -22.12
C GLU A 416 10.77 30.94 -22.86
N ASN A 417 9.82 30.13 -23.33
CA ASN A 417 8.59 30.65 -23.94
C ASN A 417 7.66 31.33 -22.91
N TYR A 418 7.75 30.98 -21.63
CA TYR A 418 6.97 31.60 -20.54
C TYR A 418 7.72 32.72 -19.79
N LYS A 419 8.91 33.13 -20.26
CA LYS A 419 9.78 34.12 -19.59
C LYS A 419 9.08 35.47 -19.38
N GLU A 420 8.22 35.89 -20.31
CA GLU A 420 7.40 37.12 -20.20
C GLU A 420 6.31 37.03 -19.10
N CYS A 421 5.75 35.84 -18.85
CA CYS A 421 4.77 35.62 -17.79
C CYS A 421 5.38 35.79 -16.38
N TYR A 422 6.66 35.44 -16.21
CA TYR A 422 7.36 35.64 -14.93
C TYR A 422 7.59 37.12 -14.63
N THR A 423 7.93 37.94 -15.63
CA THR A 423 8.04 39.40 -15.46
C THR A 423 6.70 40.07 -15.15
N ALA A 424 5.59 39.59 -15.71
CA ALA A 424 4.26 40.11 -15.42
C ALA A 424 3.76 39.79 -13.99
N LEU A 425 4.25 38.71 -13.38
CA LEU A 425 3.91 38.35 -11.99
C LEU A 425 4.70 39.12 -10.94
N SER A 426 5.95 39.53 -11.23
CA SER A 426 6.76 40.32 -10.29
C SER A 426 6.27 41.76 -10.12
N GLU A 427 5.77 42.41 -11.17
CA GLU A 427 5.30 43.81 -11.07
C GLU A 427 3.96 43.94 -10.33
N LYS A 428 3.13 42.90 -10.33
CA LYS A 428 1.76 42.95 -9.77
C LYS A 428 1.68 42.63 -8.26
N TYR A 429 2.79 42.26 -7.63
CA TYR A 429 2.89 41.96 -6.20
C TYR A 429 3.87 42.86 -5.43
N PHE A 430 4.46 43.88 -6.07
CA PHE A 430 5.42 44.82 -5.45
C PHE A 430 5.11 46.31 -5.72
N ARG A 431 3.82 46.66 -5.84
CA ARG A 431 3.32 48.05 -5.79
C ARG A 431 2.02 48.13 -5.00
#